data_AF-A0A6C9EI57-F1
#
_entry.id   AF-A0A6C9EI57-F1
#
_cell.length_a   1.000
_cell.length_b   1.000
_cell.length_c   1.000
_cell.angle_alpha   90.00
_cell.angle_beta   90.00
_cell.angle_gamma   90.00
#
_symmetry.space_group_name_H-M   'P 1'
#
loop_
_entity.id
_entity.type
_entity.pdbx_description
1 polymer ?
#
loop_
_entity_poly.entity_id
_entity_poly.type
_entity_poly.pdbx_seq_one_letter_code
_entity_poly.pdbx_strand_id
1 'polypeptide(L)' 'ALKGKELKLVVTTGSDAAKYRKDGEYSHTMEELLSPFEVVAYKVGMNYAEPFLVQGTATIGDAELDQAAADYVSAILD' A
#
# COMPACT_ATOMS: atom_id res chain seq x y z
N ALA A 1 13.88 4.39 20.07
CA ALA A 1 12.82 3.37 20.09
C ALA A 1 12.48 2.84 18.68
N LEU A 2 12.30 3.71 17.67
CA LEU A 2 11.89 3.30 16.31
C LEU A 2 13.04 3.10 15.31
N LYS A 3 14.22 3.69 15.56
CA LYS A 3 15.36 3.61 14.65
C LYS A 3 15.70 2.15 14.27
N GLY A 4 15.82 1.89 12.98
CA GLY A 4 16.15 0.58 12.39
C GLY A 4 14.98 -0.41 12.31
N LYS A 5 13.78 -0.06 12.81
CA LYS A 5 12.57 -0.87 12.59
C LYS A 5 12.01 -0.62 11.19
N GLU A 6 11.25 -1.58 10.69
CA GLU A 6 10.56 -1.46 9.40
C GLU A 6 9.18 -0.80 9.57
N LEU A 7 8.82 0.06 8.62
CA LEU A 7 7.46 0.56 8.42
C LEU A 7 6.95 0.04 7.07
N LYS A 8 5.94 -0.82 7.10
CA LYS A 8 5.20 -1.27 5.92
C LYS A 8 3.78 -0.74 6.00
N LEU A 9 3.29 -0.14 4.92
CA LEU A 9 1.89 0.27 4.82
C LEU A 9 1.06 -0.81 4.14
N VAL A 10 -0.16 -0.99 4.61
CA VAL A 10 -1.15 -1.91 4.06
C VAL A 10 -2.38 -1.06 3.77
N VAL A 11 -2.68 -0.84 2.49
CA VAL A 11 -3.64 0.18 2.07
C VAL A 11 -4.65 -0.41 1.10
N THR A 12 -5.94 -0.11 1.34
CA THR A 12 -7.02 -0.49 0.44
C THR A 12 -7.55 0.73 -0.31
N THR A 13 -7.85 0.61 -1.59
CA THR A 13 -8.53 1.66 -2.38
C THR A 13 -9.79 1.13 -3.03
N GLY A 14 -10.86 1.94 -3.03
CA GLY A 14 -12.11 1.61 -3.73
C GLY A 14 -11.92 1.57 -5.24
N SER A 15 -11.15 2.53 -5.77
CA SER A 15 -10.80 2.64 -7.18
C SER A 15 -9.77 1.60 -7.62
N ASP A 16 -9.83 1.24 -8.89
CA ASP A 16 -8.88 0.33 -9.55
C ASP A 16 -7.46 0.91 -9.60
N ALA A 17 -6.47 0.00 -9.61
CA ALA A 17 -5.05 0.35 -9.68
C ALA A 17 -4.70 1.24 -10.89
N ALA A 18 -5.38 1.04 -12.03
CA ALA A 18 -5.15 1.82 -13.24
C ALA A 18 -5.40 3.34 -13.06
N LYS A 19 -6.27 3.74 -12.11
CA LYS A 19 -6.54 5.15 -11.83
C LYS A 19 -5.37 5.84 -11.12
N TYR A 20 -4.52 5.07 -10.43
CA TYR A 20 -3.34 5.55 -9.69
C TYR A 20 -2.07 5.43 -10.54
N ARG A 21 -2.15 5.84 -11.79
CA ARG A 21 -1.01 5.93 -12.70
C ARG A 21 -0.83 7.37 -13.16
N LYS A 22 0.35 7.68 -13.69
CA LYS A 22 0.65 8.99 -14.27
C LYS A 22 -0.26 9.35 -15.44
N ASP A 23 -0.66 8.35 -16.21
CA ASP A 23 -1.61 8.42 -17.32
C ASP A 23 -3.05 8.06 -16.89
N GLY A 24 -3.28 7.80 -15.60
CA GLY A 24 -4.58 7.43 -15.03
C GLY A 24 -5.40 8.63 -14.56
N GLU A 25 -6.63 8.39 -14.15
CA GLU A 25 -7.61 9.43 -13.73
C GLU A 25 -7.08 10.38 -12.66
N TYR A 26 -6.30 9.86 -11.69
CA TYR A 26 -5.75 10.68 -10.62
C TYR A 26 -4.38 11.30 -10.94
N SER A 27 -3.75 10.93 -12.06
CA SER A 27 -2.42 11.41 -12.48
C SER A 27 -1.29 11.23 -11.44
N HIS A 28 -1.53 10.38 -10.44
CA HIS A 28 -0.66 10.17 -9.28
C HIS A 28 -0.51 8.68 -8.99
N THR A 29 0.70 8.25 -8.66
CA THR A 29 0.95 6.86 -8.22
C THR A 29 0.63 6.68 -6.74
N MET A 30 0.39 5.44 -6.32
CA MET A 30 0.24 5.14 -4.90
C MET A 30 1.50 5.50 -4.09
N GLU A 31 2.69 5.34 -4.68
CA GLU A 31 3.95 5.77 -4.06
C GLU A 31 3.94 7.28 -3.77
N GLU A 32 3.48 8.11 -4.71
CA GLU A 32 3.39 9.55 -4.52
C GLU A 32 2.38 9.93 -3.44
N LEU A 33 1.22 9.29 -3.45
CA LEU A 33 0.17 9.52 -2.45
C LEU A 33 0.61 9.10 -1.05
N LEU A 34 1.46 8.08 -0.94
CA LEU A 34 1.98 7.56 0.33
C LEU A 34 3.32 8.18 0.76
N SER A 35 3.92 9.05 -0.06
CA SER A 35 5.19 9.73 0.24
C SER A 35 5.26 10.45 1.60
N PRO A 36 4.16 10.99 2.19
CA PRO A 36 4.25 11.56 3.53
C PRO A 36 4.68 10.55 4.61
N PHE A 37 4.33 9.26 4.46
CA PHE A 37 4.72 8.22 5.42
C PHE A 37 6.18 7.81 5.27
N GLU A 38 6.72 7.86 4.04
CA GLU A 38 8.16 7.71 3.80
C GLU A 38 8.94 8.81 4.53
N VAL A 39 8.47 10.06 4.47
CA VAL A 39 9.07 11.18 5.22
C VAL A 39 9.00 10.96 6.73
N VAL A 40 7.90 10.42 7.25
CA VAL A 40 7.78 10.06 8.67
C VAL A 40 8.79 8.97 9.03
N ALA A 41 8.89 7.89 8.25
CA ALA A 41 9.85 6.82 8.48
C ALA A 41 11.29 7.34 8.51
N TYR A 42 11.65 8.17 7.52
CA TYR A 42 12.94 8.86 7.48
C TYR A 42 13.19 9.68 8.76
N LYS A 43 12.21 10.49 9.18
CA LYS A 43 12.34 11.37 10.34
C LYS A 43 12.60 10.61 11.65
N VAL A 44 11.99 9.44 11.82
CA VAL A 44 12.17 8.61 13.03
C VAL A 44 13.26 7.53 12.88
N GLY A 45 13.91 7.47 11.72
CA GLY A 45 15.00 6.55 11.41
C GLY A 45 14.56 5.11 11.15
N MET A 46 13.34 4.89 10.66
CA MET A 46 12.83 3.59 10.24
C MET A 46 13.20 3.29 8.79
N ASN A 47 13.18 2.00 8.43
CA ASN A 47 13.27 1.54 7.04
C ASN A 47 11.86 1.52 6.45
N TYR A 48 11.61 2.29 5.39
CA TYR A 48 10.32 2.27 4.70
C TYR A 48 10.29 1.11 3.71
N ALA A 49 9.36 0.18 3.88
CA ALA A 49 9.16 -0.96 3.01
C ALA A 49 8.11 -0.67 1.94
N GLU A 50 8.17 -1.43 0.84
CA GLU A 50 7.17 -1.35 -0.23
C GLU A 50 5.76 -1.58 0.33
N PRO A 51 4.79 -0.70 0.03
CA PRO A 51 3.43 -0.84 0.54
C PRO A 51 2.73 -2.05 -0.09
N PHE A 52 1.93 -2.75 0.71
CA PHE A 52 0.99 -3.75 0.22
C PHE A 52 -0.34 -3.07 -0.12
N LEU A 53 -0.82 -3.26 -1.35
CA LEU A 53 -1.98 -2.55 -1.88
C LEU A 53 -3.09 -3.55 -2.26
N VAL A 54 -4.32 -3.27 -1.82
CA VAL A 54 -5.53 -3.95 -2.32
C VAL A 54 -6.41 -2.90 -2.98
N GLN A 55 -6.53 -2.95 -4.30
CA GLN A 55 -7.19 -1.89 -5.09
C GLN A 55 -8.42 -2.44 -5.81
N GLY A 56 -9.38 -1.58 -6.19
CA GLY A 56 -10.65 -2.01 -6.78
C GLY A 56 -11.67 -2.53 -5.74
N THR A 57 -11.51 -2.20 -4.46
CA THR A 57 -12.34 -2.76 -3.38
C THR A 57 -13.81 -2.34 -3.42
N ALA A 58 -14.19 -1.35 -4.23
CA ALA A 58 -15.59 -0.97 -4.41
C ALA A 58 -16.41 -2.04 -5.14
N THR A 59 -15.74 -2.92 -5.92
CA THR A 59 -16.38 -3.96 -6.74
C THR A 59 -15.71 -5.34 -6.56
N ILE A 60 -14.90 -5.51 -5.52
CA ILE A 60 -14.20 -6.78 -5.25
C ILE A 60 -15.20 -7.90 -4.94
N GLY A 61 -15.03 -9.05 -5.57
CA GLY A 61 -15.82 -10.25 -5.27
C GLY A 61 -15.26 -11.06 -4.10
N ASP A 62 -16.09 -11.96 -3.53
CA ASP A 62 -15.71 -12.78 -2.37
C ASP A 62 -14.41 -13.58 -2.61
N ALA A 63 -14.26 -14.19 -3.79
CA ALA A 63 -13.07 -14.97 -4.13
C ALA A 63 -11.79 -14.12 -4.22
N GLU A 64 -11.90 -12.90 -4.76
CA GLU A 64 -10.77 -11.95 -4.86
C GLU A 64 -10.43 -11.37 -3.48
N LEU A 65 -11.43 -11.18 -2.63
CA LEU A 65 -11.25 -10.75 -1.25
C LEU A 65 -10.54 -11.82 -0.42
N ASP A 66 -10.94 -13.09 -0.56
CA ASP A 66 -10.28 -14.23 0.09
C ASP A 66 -8.81 -14.33 -0.36
N GLN A 67 -8.53 -14.14 -1.65
CA GLN A 67 -7.17 -14.11 -2.16
C GLN A 67 -6.37 -12.91 -1.58
N ALA A 68 -6.95 -11.72 -1.57
CA ALA A 68 -6.30 -10.53 -0.99
C ALA A 68 -5.99 -10.71 0.50
N ALA A 69 -6.85 -11.42 1.24
CA ALA A 69 -6.60 -11.76 2.64
C ALA A 69 -5.42 -12.74 2.80
N ALA A 70 -5.33 -13.76 1.94
CA ALA A 70 -4.19 -14.68 1.91
C ALA A 70 -2.88 -13.97 1.54
N ASP A 71 -2.92 -13.11 0.53
CA ASP A 71 -1.77 -12.32 0.08
C ASP A 71 -1.30 -11.34 1.16
N TYR A 72 -2.24 -10.71 1.89
CA TYR A 72 -1.93 -9.86 3.02
C TYR A 72 -1.15 -10.61 4.11
N VAL A 73 -1.60 -11.81 4.47
CA VAL A 73 -0.91 -12.66 5.46
C VAL A 73 0.51 -12.96 5.00
N SER A 74 0.70 -13.33 3.74
CA SER A 74 2.05 -13.54 3.18
C SER A 74 2.89 -12.27 3.29
N ALA A 75 2.33 -11.13 2.91
CA ALA A 75 3.06 -9.86 2.85
C ALA A 75 3.51 -9.31 4.22
N ILE A 76 2.94 -9.75 5.34
CA ILE A 76 3.33 -9.27 6.69
C ILE A 76 4.15 -10.28 7.51
N LEU A 77 4.31 -11.52 6.99
CA LEU A 77 5.05 -12.59 7.67
C LEU A 77 6.46 -12.81 7.10
N ASP A 78 6.79 -12.17 5.98
CA ASP A 78 8.16 -12.04 5.46
C ASP A 78 9.05 -11.17 6.37
#